data_AF-A0A4V3A6S5-F1
#
_entry.id   AF-A0A4V3A6S5-F1
#
_cell.length_a   1.000
_cell.length_b   1.000
_cell.length_c   1.000
_cell.angle_alpha   90.00
_cell.angle_beta   90.00
_cell.angle_gamma   90.00
#
_symmetry.space_group_name_H-M   'P 1'
#
loop_
_entity.id
_entity.type
_entity.pdbx_description
1 polymer ?
#
loop_
_entity_poly.entity_id
_entity_poly.type
_entity_poly.pdbx_seq_one_letter_code
_entity_poly.pdbx_strand_id
1 'polypeptide(L)'
;MALVATLIANPSNPVLTPSLGEAASDAVNAAGLYWLADGIACDIALRDGTDPEAAHRTLRDIVGDAAVDIAVQTAENRRKKLLLADMDSTMIGQECIDELAAEVGLKPKVAAITARAMNGEIEFEPALRERVALLKGLPLSVIGDVIEKRITLAAGGPELVATMRANGAYTALVSGGFTLFTGPVAEMIGFDEHRSNILETDGDVLSGTVSEPILGKQAKVDALVEISERLAISTDEAIAVGDGANDLGMLELAGSGVAVHAKPSVAAQARFRIDHGDLTALLYLQGYRKADFITR
;
A
#
# COMPACT_ATOMS: atom_id res chain seq x y z
N MET A 1 5.07 27.12 -4.20
CA MET A 1 5.15 25.78 -4.81
C MET A 1 3.80 25.52 -5.43
N ALA A 2 3.77 25.09 -6.69
CA ALA A 2 2.49 24.87 -7.36
C ALA A 2 1.79 23.67 -6.73
N LEU A 3 0.50 23.80 -6.41
CA LEU A 3 -0.29 22.70 -5.88
C LEU A 3 -1.12 22.06 -6.99
N VAL A 4 -1.34 20.76 -6.86
CA VAL A 4 -2.27 19.99 -7.69
C VAL A 4 -3.21 19.23 -6.77
N ALA A 5 -4.49 19.25 -7.11
CA ALA A 5 -5.47 18.35 -6.53
C ALA A 5 -5.76 17.22 -7.52
N THR A 6 -5.64 15.96 -7.09
CA THR A 6 -5.95 14.80 -7.92
C THR A 6 -7.24 14.16 -7.41
N LEU A 7 -8.22 14.03 -8.29
CA LEU A 7 -9.45 13.27 -8.05
C LEU A 7 -9.26 11.87 -8.62
N ILE A 8 -9.64 10.84 -7.87
CA ILE A 8 -9.43 9.43 -8.26
C ILE A 8 -10.67 8.60 -7.91
N ALA A 9 -11.26 7.93 -8.91
CA ALA A 9 -12.30 6.93 -8.76
C ALA A 9 -11.73 5.52 -8.96
N ASN A 10 -12.47 4.51 -8.51
CA ASN A 10 -12.10 3.12 -8.78
C ASN A 10 -12.20 2.80 -10.28
N PRO A 11 -11.17 2.22 -10.93
CA PRO A 11 -11.25 1.82 -12.34
C PRO A 11 -12.39 0.84 -12.67
N SER A 12 -12.79 0.00 -11.72
CA SER A 12 -13.92 -0.93 -11.87
C SER A 12 -15.28 -0.24 -11.74
N ASN A 13 -15.32 1.00 -11.25
CA ASN A 13 -16.52 1.82 -11.14
C ASN A 13 -16.18 3.30 -11.42
N PRO A 14 -15.95 3.67 -12.69
CA PRO A 14 -15.45 4.99 -13.07
C PRO A 14 -16.54 6.07 -12.95
N VAL A 15 -16.73 6.58 -11.73
CA VAL A 15 -17.79 7.55 -11.38
C VAL A 15 -17.38 9.01 -11.59
N LEU A 16 -16.12 9.30 -11.94
CA LEU A 16 -15.61 10.67 -12.09
C LEU A 16 -16.01 11.25 -13.46
N THR A 17 -17.21 11.83 -13.54
CA THR A 17 -17.75 12.41 -14.78
C THR A 17 -17.07 13.73 -15.17
N PRO A 18 -17.08 14.12 -16.47
CA PRO A 18 -16.62 15.43 -16.93
C PRO A 18 -17.23 16.60 -16.15
N SER A 19 -18.55 16.56 -15.93
CA SER A 19 -19.28 17.59 -15.17
C SER A 19 -18.81 17.70 -13.72
N LEU A 20 -18.45 16.58 -13.07
CA LEU A 20 -17.94 16.59 -11.70
C LEU A 20 -16.53 17.21 -11.67
N GLY A 21 -15.66 16.84 -12.62
CA GLY A 21 -14.32 17.41 -12.74
C GLY A 21 -14.34 18.92 -13.02
N GLU A 22 -15.23 19.37 -13.91
CA GLU A 22 -15.45 20.79 -14.22
C GLU A 22 -15.96 21.56 -12.99
N ALA A 23 -17.00 21.05 -12.31
CA ALA A 23 -17.53 21.67 -11.10
C ALA A 23 -16.47 21.78 -9.99
N ALA A 24 -15.65 20.73 -9.81
CA ALA A 24 -14.57 20.72 -8.84
C ALA A 24 -13.47 21.74 -9.17
N SER A 25 -13.09 21.82 -10.46
CA SER A 25 -12.13 22.81 -10.97
C SER A 25 -12.61 24.24 -10.77
N ASP A 26 -13.88 24.52 -11.08
CA ASP A 26 -14.49 25.84 -10.92
C ASP A 26 -14.58 26.25 -9.44
N ALA A 27 -14.94 25.33 -8.55
CA ALA A 27 -15.12 25.60 -7.13
C ALA A 27 -13.81 26.05 -6.43
N VAL A 28 -12.66 25.57 -6.88
CA VAL A 28 -11.34 25.98 -6.37
C VAL A 28 -10.68 27.06 -7.21
N ASN A 29 -11.40 27.63 -8.19
CA ASN A 29 -10.86 28.62 -9.14
C ASN A 29 -9.53 28.15 -9.77
N ALA A 30 -9.50 26.91 -10.25
CA ALA A 30 -8.29 26.28 -10.76
C ALA A 30 -7.66 27.06 -11.93
N ALA A 31 -6.37 26.83 -12.13
CA ALA A 31 -5.65 27.27 -13.33
C ALA A 31 -5.87 26.33 -14.52
N GLY A 32 -6.27 25.07 -14.27
CA GLY A 32 -6.60 24.12 -15.32
C GLY A 32 -7.06 22.76 -14.78
N LEU A 33 -7.71 22.00 -15.65
CA LEU A 33 -8.19 20.64 -15.41
C LEU A 33 -7.59 19.70 -16.47
N TYR A 34 -6.98 18.60 -16.04
CA TYR A 34 -6.25 17.67 -16.89
C TYR A 34 -6.66 16.24 -16.58
N TRP A 35 -7.30 15.56 -17.53
CA TRP A 35 -7.65 14.16 -17.38
C TRP A 35 -6.42 13.26 -17.48
N LEU A 36 -6.23 12.40 -16.49
CA LEU A 36 -5.20 11.37 -16.46
C LEU A 36 -5.74 10.04 -16.99
N ALA A 37 -7.02 9.79 -16.76
CA ALA A 37 -7.77 8.63 -17.22
C ALA A 37 -9.27 8.97 -17.25
N ASP A 38 -9.92 8.82 -18.40
CA ASP A 38 -11.33 9.14 -18.58
C ASP A 38 -12.21 8.38 -17.58
N GLY A 39 -13.06 9.11 -16.85
CA GLY A 39 -13.96 8.52 -15.84
C GLY A 39 -13.29 8.11 -14.53
N ILE A 40 -11.95 8.12 -14.47
CA ILE A 40 -11.18 7.53 -13.37
C ILE A 40 -10.38 8.61 -12.63
N ALA A 41 -9.56 9.40 -13.32
CA ALA A 41 -8.70 10.35 -12.63
C ALA A 41 -8.46 11.63 -13.41
N CYS A 42 -8.42 12.75 -12.69
CA CYS A 42 -8.03 14.04 -13.22
C CYS A 42 -7.20 14.84 -12.21
N ASP A 43 -6.27 15.64 -12.72
CA ASP A 43 -5.56 16.66 -11.98
C ASP A 43 -6.22 18.03 -12.17
N ILE A 44 -6.34 18.76 -11.09
CA ILE A 44 -6.79 20.14 -11.01
C ILE A 44 -5.59 20.97 -10.57
N ALA A 45 -5.05 21.78 -11.47
CA ALA A 45 -3.92 22.67 -11.18
C ALA A 45 -4.42 23.86 -10.35
N LEU A 46 -3.95 23.98 -9.11
CA LEU A 46 -4.35 25.04 -8.20
C LEU A 46 -3.51 26.29 -8.41
N ARG A 47 -4.08 27.47 -8.14
CA ARG A 47 -3.38 28.75 -8.28
C ARG A 47 -2.40 28.97 -7.13
N ASP A 48 -1.37 29.77 -7.38
CA ASP A 48 -0.42 30.19 -6.34
C ASP A 48 -1.14 30.86 -5.17
N GLY A 49 -0.72 30.51 -3.94
CA GLY A 49 -1.33 31.01 -2.70
C GLY A 49 -2.59 30.27 -2.27
N THR A 50 -3.02 29.23 -2.99
CA THR A 50 -4.13 28.37 -2.54
C THR A 50 -3.75 27.65 -1.25
N ASP A 51 -4.62 27.68 -0.25
CA ASP A 51 -4.49 26.89 0.98
C ASP A 51 -4.88 25.43 0.69
N PRO A 52 -3.99 24.44 0.89
CA PRO A 52 -4.25 23.05 0.52
C PRO A 52 -5.43 22.45 1.30
N GLU A 53 -5.58 22.80 2.58
CA GLU A 53 -6.65 22.29 3.43
C GLU A 53 -8.01 22.87 3.04
N ALA A 54 -8.08 24.17 2.73
CA ALA A 54 -9.29 24.78 2.19
C ALA A 54 -9.67 24.18 0.83
N ALA A 55 -8.70 23.99 -0.08
CA ALA A 55 -8.96 23.36 -1.37
C ALA A 55 -9.49 21.92 -1.18
N HIS A 56 -8.87 21.14 -0.30
CA HIS A 56 -9.34 19.78 -0.01
C HIS A 56 -10.78 19.76 0.50
N ARG A 57 -11.13 20.64 1.46
CA ARG A 57 -12.51 20.76 1.98
C ARG A 57 -13.50 21.16 0.88
N THR A 58 -13.18 22.18 0.09
CA THR A 58 -14.05 22.63 -1.02
C THR A 58 -14.26 21.52 -2.05
N LEU A 59 -13.21 20.81 -2.43
CA LEU A 59 -13.33 19.68 -3.35
C LEU A 59 -14.17 18.55 -2.74
N ARG A 60 -14.03 18.28 -1.44
CA ARG A 60 -14.83 17.27 -0.75
C ARG A 60 -16.32 17.63 -0.73
N ASP A 61 -16.66 18.90 -0.54
CA ASP A 61 -18.04 19.39 -0.61
C ASP A 61 -18.64 19.20 -2.01
N ILE A 62 -17.84 19.40 -3.08
CA ILE A 62 -18.28 19.20 -4.47
C ILE A 62 -18.42 17.71 -4.82
N VAL A 63 -17.45 16.90 -4.39
CA VAL A 63 -17.49 15.43 -4.59
C VAL A 63 -18.67 14.80 -3.85
N GLY A 64 -19.00 15.30 -2.67
CA GLY A 64 -20.09 14.79 -1.84
C GLY A 64 -19.90 13.30 -1.53
N ASP A 65 -20.97 12.53 -1.73
CA ASP A 65 -21.01 11.08 -1.48
C ASP A 65 -20.47 10.22 -2.64
N ALA A 66 -19.96 10.85 -3.72
CA ALA A 66 -19.38 10.09 -4.81
C ALA A 66 -18.12 9.35 -4.34
N ALA A 67 -17.95 8.11 -4.80
CA ALA A 67 -16.80 7.25 -4.50
C ALA A 67 -15.53 7.73 -5.23
N VAL A 68 -15.05 8.91 -4.84
CA VAL A 68 -13.91 9.62 -5.41
C VAL A 68 -12.99 10.07 -4.28
N ASP A 69 -11.75 9.64 -4.33
CA ASP A 69 -10.66 10.05 -3.46
C ASP A 69 -10.12 11.43 -3.89
N ILE A 70 -9.60 12.21 -2.92
CA ILE A 70 -8.97 13.52 -3.18
C ILE A 70 -7.59 13.51 -2.54
N ALA A 71 -6.58 13.93 -3.31
CA ALA A 71 -5.27 14.27 -2.77
C ALA A 71 -4.88 15.69 -3.20
N VAL A 72 -4.38 16.50 -2.29
CA VAL A 72 -3.80 17.82 -2.59
C VAL A 72 -2.34 17.81 -2.21
N GLN A 73 -1.45 18.14 -3.15
CA GLN A 73 -0.01 18.07 -2.93
C GLN A 73 0.75 19.03 -3.83
N THR A 74 2.05 19.16 -3.57
CA THR A 74 2.98 19.83 -4.48
C THR A 74 3.06 19.11 -5.82
N ALA A 75 2.95 19.84 -6.92
CA ALA A 75 2.97 19.28 -8.27
C ALA A 75 4.39 18.86 -8.69
N GLU A 76 5.40 19.62 -8.25
CA GLU A 76 6.79 19.34 -8.55
C GLU A 76 7.29 18.08 -7.81
N ASN A 77 8.14 17.28 -8.48
CA ASN A 77 8.80 16.10 -7.90
C ASN A 77 7.85 15.06 -7.23
N ARG A 78 6.60 14.99 -7.68
CA ARG A 78 5.64 13.99 -7.19
C ARG A 78 5.85 12.59 -7.76
N ARG A 79 6.63 12.41 -8.85
CA ARG A 79 7.09 11.08 -9.32
C ARG A 79 8.21 10.58 -8.41
N LYS A 80 7.95 9.50 -7.69
CA LYS A 80 8.84 8.94 -6.68
C LYS A 80 9.79 7.91 -7.27
N LYS A 81 10.98 7.81 -6.69
CA LYS A 81 12.08 6.93 -7.09
C LYS A 81 12.12 5.62 -6.32
N LEU A 82 11.34 5.51 -5.25
CA LEU A 82 11.23 4.30 -4.43
C LEU A 82 9.76 4.03 -4.11
N LEU A 83 9.31 2.80 -4.33
CA LEU A 83 8.08 2.26 -3.76
C LEU A 83 8.44 1.30 -2.62
N LEU A 84 7.90 1.56 -1.43
CA LEU A 84 7.91 0.63 -0.31
C LEU A 84 6.48 0.20 -0.01
N ALA A 85 6.16 -1.10 -0.13
CA ALA A 85 4.81 -1.60 0.04
C ALA A 85 4.72 -2.65 1.14
N ASP A 86 3.65 -2.62 1.94
CA ASP A 86 3.27 -3.79 2.72
C ASP A 86 2.73 -4.91 1.82
N MET A 87 2.70 -6.14 2.32
CA MET A 87 2.14 -7.29 1.61
C MET A 87 0.69 -7.56 2.01
N ASP A 88 0.49 -8.08 3.23
CA ASP A 88 -0.82 -8.50 3.75
C ASP A 88 -1.78 -7.31 3.76
N SER A 89 -3.03 -7.55 3.37
CA SER A 89 -4.09 -6.51 3.28
C SER A 89 -3.75 -5.27 2.43
N THR A 90 -2.66 -5.28 1.66
CA THR A 90 -2.19 -4.17 0.82
C THR A 90 -1.91 -4.63 -0.61
N MET A 91 -0.85 -5.41 -0.85
CA MET A 91 -0.53 -5.97 -2.17
C MET A 91 -1.27 -7.29 -2.44
N ILE A 92 -1.78 -7.93 -1.38
CA ILE A 92 -2.69 -9.07 -1.42
C ILE A 92 -3.89 -8.84 -0.51
N GLY A 93 -5.02 -9.47 -0.80
CA GLY A 93 -6.25 -9.29 -0.01
C GLY A 93 -6.37 -10.15 1.25
N GLN A 94 -5.35 -10.95 1.58
CA GLN A 94 -5.37 -11.94 2.66
C GLN A 94 -4.29 -11.64 3.70
N GLU A 95 -4.46 -12.25 4.88
CA GLU A 95 -3.43 -12.38 5.91
C GLU A 95 -2.79 -13.78 5.78
N CYS A 96 -1.55 -13.88 5.32
CA CYS A 96 -0.91 -15.16 5.01
C CYS A 96 -0.90 -16.16 6.17
N ILE A 97 -0.72 -15.69 7.41
CA ILE A 97 -0.67 -16.55 8.60
C ILE A 97 -2.03 -17.15 8.93
N ASP A 98 -3.12 -16.42 8.70
CA ASP A 98 -4.48 -16.88 8.94
C ASP A 98 -4.88 -17.94 7.91
N GLU A 99 -4.39 -17.82 6.68
CA GLU A 99 -4.60 -18.83 5.64
C GLU A 99 -3.83 -20.13 5.91
N LEU A 100 -2.61 -20.05 6.45
CA LEU A 100 -1.90 -21.24 6.95
C LEU A 100 -2.64 -21.90 8.12
N ALA A 101 -3.14 -21.09 9.06
CA ALA A 101 -3.86 -21.60 10.21
C ALA A 101 -5.18 -22.31 9.85
N ALA A 102 -5.78 -21.95 8.71
CA ALA A 102 -6.99 -22.60 8.21
C ALA A 102 -6.77 -24.08 7.87
N GLU A 103 -5.59 -24.44 7.37
CA GLU A 103 -5.23 -25.80 6.96
C GLU A 103 -5.20 -26.78 8.14
N VAL A 104 -4.96 -26.26 9.35
CA VAL A 104 -4.97 -27.02 10.60
C VAL A 104 -6.21 -26.77 11.45
N GLY A 105 -7.22 -26.07 10.91
CA GLY A 105 -8.45 -25.73 11.62
C GLY A 105 -8.27 -24.75 12.79
N LEU A 106 -7.15 -24.01 12.83
CA LEU A 106 -6.80 -23.06 13.89
C LEU A 106 -7.03 -21.59 13.49
N LYS A 107 -7.59 -21.32 12.31
CA LYS A 107 -7.87 -19.94 11.84
C LYS A 107 -8.55 -19.06 12.90
N PRO A 108 -9.63 -19.49 13.59
CA PRO A 108 -10.26 -18.65 14.62
C PRO A 108 -9.33 -18.29 15.77
N LYS A 109 -8.44 -19.20 16.17
CA LYS A 109 -7.49 -18.98 17.26
C LYS A 109 -6.37 -18.03 16.84
N VAL A 110 -5.81 -18.22 15.66
CA VAL A 110 -4.74 -17.36 15.12
C VAL A 110 -5.26 -15.96 14.84
N ALA A 111 -6.44 -15.83 14.20
CA ALA A 111 -7.07 -14.55 13.93
C ALA A 111 -7.36 -13.76 15.23
N ALA A 112 -7.77 -14.43 16.31
CA ALA A 112 -7.98 -13.78 17.60
C ALA A 112 -6.67 -13.22 18.20
N ILE A 113 -5.54 -13.93 18.05
CA ILE A 113 -4.23 -13.42 18.47
C ILE A 113 -3.79 -12.25 17.57
N THR A 114 -3.97 -12.38 16.25
CA THR A 114 -3.68 -11.32 15.26
C THR A 114 -4.44 -10.03 15.60
N ALA A 115 -5.75 -10.12 15.83
CA ALA A 115 -6.58 -8.97 16.17
C ALA A 115 -6.10 -8.25 17.44
N ARG A 116 -5.78 -9.00 18.50
CA ARG A 116 -5.26 -8.43 19.76
C ARG A 116 -3.92 -7.74 19.57
N ALA A 117 -3.02 -8.32 18.77
CA ALA A 117 -1.72 -7.70 18.46
C ALA A 117 -1.89 -6.42 17.64
N MET A 118 -2.73 -6.43 16.61
CA MET A 118 -3.03 -5.23 15.79
C MET A 118 -3.75 -4.13 16.57
N ASN A 119 -4.53 -4.48 17.61
CA ASN A 119 -5.17 -3.53 18.51
C ASN A 119 -4.21 -2.98 19.59
N GLY A 120 -2.97 -3.47 19.66
CA GLY A 120 -2.00 -3.09 20.70
C GLY A 120 -2.30 -3.67 22.08
N GLU A 121 -3.15 -4.69 22.17
CA GLU A 121 -3.46 -5.37 23.45
C GLU A 121 -2.32 -6.30 23.90
N ILE A 122 -1.49 -6.75 22.97
CA ILE A 122 -0.29 -7.58 23.20
C ILE A 122 0.83 -7.13 22.28
N GLU A 123 2.07 -7.31 22.72
CA GLU A 123 3.27 -7.02 21.91
C GLU A 123 3.34 -7.91 20.66
N PHE A 124 3.85 -7.36 19.56
CA PHE A 124 3.86 -8.01 18.25
C PHE A 124 4.72 -9.28 18.23
N GLU A 125 5.96 -9.20 18.73
CA GLU A 125 6.91 -10.31 18.64
C GLU A 125 6.45 -11.53 19.46
N PRO A 126 5.98 -11.39 20.72
CA PRO A 126 5.37 -12.51 21.44
C PRO A 126 4.14 -13.07 20.73
N ALA A 127 3.26 -12.21 20.20
CA ALA A 127 2.07 -12.65 19.47
C ALA A 127 2.40 -13.41 18.18
N LEU A 128 3.46 -13.00 17.46
CA LEU A 128 3.95 -13.71 16.29
C LEU A 128 4.49 -15.08 16.67
N ARG A 129 5.34 -15.17 17.71
CA ARG A 129 5.88 -16.46 18.18
C ARG A 129 4.76 -17.41 18.60
N GLU A 130 3.73 -16.91 19.30
CA GLU A 130 2.57 -17.72 19.68
C GLU A 130 1.83 -18.28 18.46
N ARG A 131 1.55 -17.43 17.46
CA ARG A 131 0.86 -17.85 16.23
C ARG A 131 1.70 -18.86 15.43
N VAL A 132 3.00 -18.62 15.29
CA VAL A 132 3.91 -19.50 14.55
C VAL A 132 4.05 -20.87 15.24
N ALA A 133 4.08 -20.92 16.58
CA ALA A 133 4.12 -22.18 17.31
C ALA A 133 2.92 -23.10 17.04
N LEU A 134 1.74 -22.51 16.73
CA LEU A 134 0.54 -23.26 16.37
C LEU A 134 0.63 -23.93 14.99
N LEU A 135 1.60 -23.53 14.15
CA LEU A 135 1.80 -24.06 12.80
C LEU A 135 2.86 -25.18 12.77
N LYS A 136 3.41 -25.58 13.93
CA LYS A 136 4.42 -26.64 14.02
C LYS A 136 3.94 -27.94 13.37
N GLY A 137 4.77 -28.51 12.51
CA GLY A 137 4.51 -29.77 11.81
C GLY A 137 3.69 -29.61 10.51
N LEU A 138 3.30 -28.39 10.14
CA LEU A 138 2.64 -28.14 8.86
C LEU A 138 3.59 -28.42 7.68
N PRO A 139 3.22 -29.24 6.69
CA PRO A 139 4.07 -29.50 5.53
C PRO A 139 4.32 -28.23 4.71
N LEU A 140 5.54 -28.05 4.21
CA LEU A 140 5.90 -26.90 3.38
C LEU A 140 5.11 -26.84 2.06
N SER A 141 4.65 -27.99 1.55
CA SER A 141 3.80 -28.05 0.36
C SER A 141 2.50 -27.26 0.50
N VAL A 142 1.98 -27.13 1.74
CA VAL A 142 0.76 -26.38 2.03
C VAL A 142 0.93 -24.89 1.70
N ILE A 143 2.14 -24.35 1.84
CA ILE A 143 2.40 -22.94 1.51
C ILE A 143 2.17 -22.69 0.02
N GLY A 144 2.66 -23.58 -0.83
CA GLY A 144 2.43 -23.52 -2.27
C GLY A 144 0.93 -23.60 -2.61
N ASP A 145 0.20 -24.51 -1.96
CA ASP A 145 -1.26 -24.63 -2.12
C ASP A 145 -2.00 -23.35 -1.71
N VAL A 146 -1.62 -22.72 -0.60
CA VAL A 146 -2.23 -21.46 -0.14
C VAL A 146 -1.95 -20.33 -1.13
N ILE A 147 -0.71 -20.21 -1.62
CA ILE A 147 -0.33 -19.20 -2.61
C ILE A 147 -1.16 -19.37 -3.89
N GLU A 148 -1.23 -20.59 -4.42
CA GLU A 148 -1.94 -20.85 -5.67
C GLU A 148 -3.47 -20.66 -5.55
N LYS A 149 -4.06 -21.12 -4.44
CA LYS A 149 -5.52 -21.27 -4.33
C LYS A 149 -6.21 -20.15 -3.58
N ARG A 150 -5.48 -19.37 -2.77
CA ARG A 150 -6.09 -18.42 -1.83
C ARG A 150 -5.54 -17.01 -1.93
N ILE A 151 -4.28 -16.85 -2.35
CA ILE A 151 -3.68 -15.53 -2.46
C ILE A 151 -4.17 -14.84 -3.73
N THR A 152 -4.83 -13.70 -3.53
CA THR A 152 -5.31 -12.83 -4.61
C THR A 152 -4.55 -11.52 -4.56
N LEU A 153 -3.89 -11.18 -5.66
CA LEU A 153 -3.20 -9.90 -5.78
C LEU A 153 -4.20 -8.74 -5.76
N ALA A 154 -3.84 -7.67 -5.07
CA ALA A 154 -4.65 -6.45 -5.07
C ALA A 154 -4.71 -5.83 -6.47
N ALA A 155 -5.89 -5.36 -6.86
CA ALA A 155 -6.11 -4.73 -8.16
C ALA A 155 -5.16 -3.54 -8.35
N GLY A 156 -4.53 -3.46 -9.53
CA GLY A 156 -3.57 -2.42 -9.85
C GLY A 156 -2.16 -2.61 -9.27
N GLY A 157 -1.93 -3.61 -8.42
CA GLY A 157 -0.63 -3.86 -7.81
C GLY A 157 0.47 -4.20 -8.83
N PRO A 158 0.26 -5.18 -9.73
CA PRO A 158 1.19 -5.46 -10.82
C PRO A 158 1.47 -4.25 -11.72
N GLU A 159 0.44 -3.49 -12.09
CA GLU A 159 0.57 -2.29 -12.93
C GLU A 159 1.35 -1.19 -12.22
N LEU A 160 1.11 -0.97 -10.92
CA LEU A 160 1.85 0.00 -10.09
C LEU A 160 3.34 -0.31 -10.13
N VAL A 161 3.72 -1.54 -9.78
CA VAL A 161 5.12 -1.96 -9.72
C VAL A 161 5.76 -1.94 -11.11
N ALA A 162 5.11 -2.50 -12.12
CA ALA A 162 5.64 -2.53 -13.47
C ALA A 162 5.87 -1.12 -14.04
N THR A 163 4.91 -0.21 -13.84
CA THR A 163 4.99 1.17 -14.32
C THR A 163 6.09 1.95 -13.61
N MET A 164 6.18 1.84 -12.28
CA MET A 164 7.22 2.51 -11.50
C MET A 164 8.63 2.02 -11.89
N ARG A 165 8.82 0.70 -12.03
CA ARG A 165 10.11 0.12 -12.45
C ARG A 165 10.51 0.55 -13.85
N ALA A 166 9.56 0.55 -14.81
CA ALA A 166 9.82 1.01 -16.17
C ALA A 166 10.24 2.48 -16.24
N ASN A 167 9.88 3.28 -15.22
CA ASN A 167 10.27 4.68 -15.07
C ASN A 167 11.45 4.88 -14.11
N GLY A 168 12.21 3.82 -13.81
CA GLY A 168 13.46 3.90 -13.06
C GLY A 168 13.33 3.94 -11.54
N ALA A 169 12.13 3.72 -10.99
CA ALA A 169 11.97 3.57 -9.55
C ALA A 169 12.40 2.17 -9.08
N TYR A 170 12.97 2.11 -7.89
CA TYR A 170 13.21 0.86 -7.18
C TYR A 170 11.96 0.46 -6.40
N THR A 171 11.66 -0.83 -6.33
CA THR A 171 10.44 -1.31 -5.66
C THR A 171 10.77 -2.40 -4.65
N ALA A 172 10.30 -2.24 -3.42
CA ALA A 172 10.52 -3.19 -2.34
C ALA A 172 9.22 -3.54 -1.59
N LEU A 173 9.02 -4.84 -1.38
CA LEU A 173 7.93 -5.41 -0.60
C LEU A 173 8.42 -5.71 0.82
N VAL A 174 7.94 -5.00 1.83
CA VAL A 174 8.40 -5.16 3.22
C VAL A 174 7.22 -5.50 4.12
N SER A 175 7.25 -6.68 4.74
CA SER A 175 6.10 -7.19 5.49
C SER A 175 6.51 -7.84 6.81
N GLY A 176 5.62 -7.77 7.80
CA GLY A 176 5.70 -8.57 9.03
C GLY A 176 5.30 -10.03 8.83
N GLY A 177 4.87 -10.41 7.62
CA GLY A 177 4.61 -11.79 7.21
C GLY A 177 5.90 -12.61 7.02
N PHE A 178 5.91 -13.56 6.09
CA PHE A 178 6.99 -14.54 5.98
C PHE A 178 7.63 -14.62 4.59
N THR A 179 8.93 -14.93 4.54
CA THR A 179 9.70 -15.03 3.28
C THR A 179 9.15 -16.06 2.31
N LEU A 180 8.55 -17.13 2.85
CA LEU A 180 7.88 -18.16 2.07
C LEU A 180 6.64 -17.64 1.31
N PHE A 181 6.10 -16.47 1.67
CA PHE A 181 5.05 -15.76 0.95
C PHE A 181 5.55 -14.52 0.21
N THR A 182 6.35 -13.67 0.87
CA THR A 182 6.83 -12.43 0.23
C THR A 182 7.69 -12.70 -0.99
N GLY A 183 8.46 -13.80 -1.02
CA GLY A 183 9.23 -14.17 -2.21
C GLY A 183 8.36 -14.44 -3.43
N PRO A 184 7.45 -15.44 -3.37
CA PRO A 184 6.52 -15.71 -4.46
C PRO A 184 5.64 -14.52 -4.85
N VAL A 185 5.12 -13.75 -3.88
CA VAL A 185 4.31 -12.55 -4.15
C VAL A 185 5.14 -11.46 -4.83
N ALA A 186 6.36 -11.22 -4.37
CA ALA A 186 7.27 -10.27 -4.99
C ALA A 186 7.61 -10.67 -6.42
N GLU A 187 7.83 -11.96 -6.70
CA GLU A 187 8.09 -12.47 -8.04
C GLU A 187 6.87 -12.30 -8.96
N MET A 188 5.67 -12.69 -8.50
CA MET A 188 4.42 -12.57 -9.26
C MET A 188 4.14 -11.12 -9.67
N ILE A 189 4.31 -10.17 -8.75
CA ILE A 189 4.06 -8.74 -9.01
C ILE A 189 5.25 -8.10 -9.75
N GLY A 190 6.47 -8.59 -9.48
CA GLY A 190 7.70 -8.13 -10.10
C GLY A 190 8.44 -7.04 -9.31
N PHE A 191 8.48 -7.13 -7.99
CA PHE A 191 9.32 -6.27 -7.14
C PHE A 191 10.82 -6.52 -7.35
N ASP A 192 11.67 -5.54 -7.01
CA ASP A 192 13.13 -5.68 -7.05
C ASP A 192 13.71 -6.35 -5.80
N GLU A 193 13.02 -6.19 -4.66
CA GLU A 193 13.44 -6.72 -3.37
C GLU A 193 12.22 -7.07 -2.51
N HIS A 194 12.38 -8.04 -1.61
CA HIS A 194 11.40 -8.32 -0.55
C HIS A 194 12.09 -8.57 0.80
N ARG A 195 11.44 -8.18 1.90
CA ARG A 195 11.91 -8.37 3.28
C ARG A 195 10.77 -8.79 4.18
N SER A 196 10.99 -9.83 4.99
CA SER A 196 10.00 -10.30 5.97
C SER A 196 10.60 -11.30 6.94
N ASN A 197 9.81 -11.76 7.91
CA ASN A 197 10.22 -12.78 8.87
C ASN A 197 10.52 -14.12 8.19
N ILE A 198 11.39 -14.91 8.80
CA ILE A 198 11.75 -16.24 8.30
C ILE A 198 11.11 -17.28 9.21
N LEU A 199 10.21 -18.10 8.66
CA LEU A 199 9.74 -19.30 9.34
C LEU A 199 10.84 -20.35 9.29
N GLU A 200 11.18 -20.89 10.45
CA GLU A 200 12.14 -21.98 10.53
C GLU A 200 11.48 -23.30 10.13
N THR A 201 12.29 -24.18 9.55
CA THR A 201 11.84 -25.46 8.99
C THR A 201 12.58 -26.61 9.67
N ASP A 202 11.89 -27.72 9.91
CA ASP A 202 12.46 -28.99 10.36
C ASP A 202 12.24 -30.04 9.27
N GLY A 203 13.18 -30.16 8.33
CA GLY A 203 12.99 -30.93 7.10
C GLY A 203 11.89 -30.33 6.23
N ASP A 204 10.90 -31.15 5.87
CA ASP A 204 9.80 -30.76 4.96
C ASP A 204 8.58 -30.17 5.69
N VAL A 205 8.72 -29.80 6.97
CA VAL A 205 7.66 -29.20 7.79
C VAL A 205 8.12 -27.93 8.50
N LEU A 206 7.17 -27.10 8.93
CA LEU A 206 7.44 -25.94 9.80
C LEU A 206 7.88 -26.39 11.19
N SER A 207 8.95 -25.80 11.72
CA SER A 207 9.45 -26.10 13.08
C SER A 207 8.53 -25.54 14.18
N GLY A 208 7.71 -24.54 13.84
CA GLY A 208 6.94 -23.74 14.79
C GLY A 208 7.73 -22.60 15.43
N THR A 209 8.86 -22.21 14.83
CA THR A 209 9.69 -21.08 15.30
C THR A 209 9.93 -20.08 14.17
N VAL A 210 10.27 -18.85 14.55
CA VAL A 210 10.58 -17.73 13.65
C VAL A 210 11.99 -17.25 13.97
N SER A 211 12.80 -16.99 12.96
CA SER A 211 14.18 -16.53 13.16
C SER A 211 14.23 -15.09 13.68
N GLU A 212 15.25 -14.82 14.48
CA GLU A 212 15.55 -13.48 14.98
C GLU A 212 16.51 -12.71 14.05
N PRO A 213 16.43 -11.37 13.97
CA PRO A 213 15.42 -10.53 14.61
C PRO A 213 14.07 -10.59 13.90
N ILE A 214 12.98 -10.58 14.67
CA ILE A 214 11.63 -10.43 14.11
C ILE A 214 11.44 -9.01 13.56
N LEU A 215 11.07 -8.93 12.28
CA LEU A 215 10.65 -7.71 11.60
C LEU A 215 9.26 -7.29 12.09
N GLY A 216 9.24 -6.37 13.06
CA GLY A 216 8.05 -5.65 13.52
C GLY A 216 7.83 -4.32 12.78
N LYS A 217 7.06 -3.42 13.38
CA LYS A 217 6.73 -2.09 12.82
C LYS A 217 7.97 -1.26 12.44
N GLN A 218 9.04 -1.34 13.23
CA GLN A 218 10.27 -0.57 13.03
C GLN A 218 11.02 -1.02 11.78
N ALA A 219 10.90 -2.30 11.41
CA ALA A 219 11.62 -2.85 10.26
C ALA A 219 11.20 -2.22 8.93
N LYS A 220 9.96 -1.73 8.81
CA LYS A 220 9.50 -0.98 7.63
C LYS A 220 10.16 0.40 7.52
N VAL A 221 10.34 1.07 8.65
CA VAL A 221 11.07 2.35 8.74
C VAL A 221 12.55 2.13 8.41
N ASP A 222 13.17 1.12 9.03
CA ASP A 222 14.58 0.80 8.82
C ASP A 222 14.83 0.42 7.36
N ALA A 223 13.95 -0.39 6.76
CA ALA A 223 14.04 -0.73 5.34
C ALA A 223 13.92 0.51 4.44
N LEU A 224 13.02 1.45 4.73
CA LEU A 224 12.90 2.69 3.97
C LEU A 224 14.21 3.49 4.02
N VAL A 225 14.80 3.65 5.21
CA VAL A 225 16.06 4.38 5.41
C VAL A 225 17.21 3.66 4.68
N GLU A 226 17.41 2.37 4.95
CA GLU A 226 18.51 1.59 4.38
C GLU A 226 18.46 1.55 2.85
N ILE A 227 17.27 1.36 2.26
CA ILE A 227 17.12 1.34 0.80
C ILE A 227 17.36 2.74 0.24
N SER A 228 16.84 3.79 0.88
CA SER A 228 17.07 5.17 0.44
C SER A 228 18.56 5.54 0.45
N GLU A 229 19.27 5.19 1.53
CA GLU A 229 20.72 5.37 1.64
C GLU A 229 21.49 4.58 0.58
N ARG A 230 21.15 3.30 0.40
CA ARG A 230 21.77 2.43 -0.61
C ARG A 230 21.59 2.96 -2.04
N LEU A 231 20.47 3.61 -2.32
CA LEU A 231 20.14 4.20 -3.62
C LEU A 231 20.58 5.67 -3.75
N ALA A 232 21.12 6.27 -2.69
CA ALA A 232 21.47 7.69 -2.61
C ALA A 232 20.30 8.63 -2.97
N ILE A 233 19.12 8.35 -2.45
CA ILE A 233 17.90 9.18 -2.56
C ILE A 233 17.41 9.62 -1.18
N SER A 234 16.59 10.66 -1.13
CA SER A 234 15.89 11.05 0.12
C SER A 234 14.65 10.17 0.33
N THR A 235 14.22 9.98 1.58
CA THR A 235 12.90 9.38 1.89
C THR A 235 11.75 10.24 1.33
N ASP A 236 11.97 11.54 1.10
CA ASP A 236 11.03 12.43 0.39
C ASP A 236 10.78 12.02 -1.07
N GLU A 237 11.72 11.27 -1.65
CA GLU A 237 11.64 10.72 -3.00
C GLU A 237 11.01 9.32 -3.00
N ALA A 238 10.50 8.84 -1.87
CA ALA A 238 9.78 7.57 -1.75
C ALA A 238 8.26 7.77 -1.68
N ILE A 239 7.52 6.80 -2.21
CA ILE A 239 6.10 6.55 -1.94
C ILE A 239 6.01 5.27 -1.11
N ALA A 240 5.30 5.31 0.00
CA ALA A 240 5.05 4.15 0.86
C ALA A 240 3.56 3.86 0.91
N VAL A 241 3.19 2.57 0.96
CA VAL A 241 1.78 2.13 0.96
C VAL A 241 1.51 1.01 1.94
N GLY A 242 0.44 1.16 2.72
CA GLY A 242 -0.04 0.17 3.69
C GLY A 242 -1.46 0.47 4.17
N ASP A 243 -2.05 -0.45 4.93
CA ASP A 243 -3.42 -0.34 5.47
C ASP A 243 -3.45 -0.22 7.00
N GLY A 244 -2.36 -0.61 7.67
CA GLY A 244 -2.35 -0.92 9.09
C GLY A 244 -1.56 0.05 9.96
N ALA A 245 -1.74 -0.06 11.29
CA ALA A 245 -1.02 0.78 12.26
C ALA A 245 0.49 0.44 12.32
N ASN A 246 0.86 -0.78 11.92
CA ASN A 246 2.25 -1.21 11.71
C ASN A 246 2.94 -0.47 10.56
N ASP A 247 2.20 0.19 9.67
CA ASP A 247 2.73 0.97 8.55
C ASP A 247 2.97 2.44 8.88
N LEU A 248 2.35 2.98 9.92
CA LEU A 248 2.36 4.42 10.19
C LEU A 248 3.76 5.03 10.17
N GLY A 249 4.76 4.35 10.75
CA GLY A 249 6.13 4.84 10.73
C GLY A 249 6.70 5.00 9.31
N MET A 250 6.47 4.05 8.39
CA MET A 250 6.97 4.20 7.01
C MET A 250 6.15 5.22 6.22
N LEU A 251 4.84 5.31 6.48
CA LEU A 251 3.96 6.28 5.82
C LEU A 251 4.29 7.72 6.23
N GLU A 252 4.60 7.95 7.51
CA GLU A 252 5.00 9.27 8.03
C GLU A 252 6.38 9.70 7.50
N LEU A 253 7.31 8.76 7.34
CA LEU A 253 8.67 9.04 6.89
C LEU A 253 8.79 9.24 5.37
N ALA A 254 7.95 8.58 4.58
CA ALA A 254 7.98 8.71 3.13
C ALA A 254 7.42 10.05 2.65
N GLY A 255 8.02 10.61 1.60
CA GLY A 255 7.53 11.85 0.97
C GLY A 255 6.10 11.74 0.45
N SER A 256 5.67 10.53 0.11
CA SER A 256 4.27 10.20 -0.17
C SER A 256 3.85 8.95 0.61
N GLY A 257 3.46 9.10 1.87
CA GLY A 257 2.78 8.04 2.63
C GLY A 257 1.30 7.92 2.25
N VAL A 258 0.90 6.76 1.75
CA VAL A 258 -0.46 6.47 1.28
C VAL A 258 -1.09 5.36 2.12
N ALA A 259 -2.18 5.67 2.80
CA ALA A 259 -3.06 4.69 3.42
C ALA A 259 -4.08 4.21 2.37
N VAL A 260 -4.11 2.90 2.06
CA VAL A 260 -5.04 2.30 1.10
C VAL A 260 -6.01 1.40 1.85
N HIS A 261 -7.32 1.66 1.69
CA HIS A 261 -8.43 0.92 2.31
C HIS A 261 -8.21 0.69 3.82
N ALA A 262 -7.52 1.66 4.43
CA ALA A 262 -6.94 1.54 5.75
C ALA A 262 -7.98 1.69 6.85
N LYS A 263 -7.65 1.20 8.05
CA LYS A 263 -8.48 1.43 9.23
C LYS A 263 -8.61 2.94 9.50
N PRO A 264 -9.75 3.44 10.03
CA PRO A 264 -9.97 4.88 10.23
C PRO A 264 -8.87 5.59 11.02
N SER A 265 -8.26 4.92 12.00
CA SER A 265 -7.15 5.47 12.79
C SER A 265 -5.88 5.68 11.97
N VAL A 266 -5.60 4.81 11.00
CA VAL A 266 -4.43 4.87 10.12
C VAL A 266 -4.66 5.92 9.03
N ALA A 267 -5.83 5.85 8.41
CA ALA A 267 -6.31 6.81 7.41
C ALA A 267 -6.27 8.28 7.89
N ALA A 268 -6.52 8.52 9.18
CA ALA A 268 -6.48 9.87 9.76
C ALA A 268 -5.06 10.43 9.98
N GLN A 269 -4.04 9.58 9.96
CA GLN A 269 -2.64 9.96 10.22
C GLN A 269 -1.78 9.98 8.94
N ALA A 270 -2.18 9.23 7.91
CA ALA A 270 -1.48 9.22 6.63
C ALA A 270 -1.66 10.53 5.84
N ARG A 271 -0.61 10.93 5.10
CA ARG A 271 -0.64 12.12 4.24
C ARG A 271 -1.66 12.00 3.11
N PHE A 272 -1.73 10.82 2.49
CA PHE A 272 -2.70 10.52 1.44
C PHE A 272 -3.53 9.32 1.81
N ARG A 273 -4.79 9.33 1.36
CA ARG A 273 -5.75 8.27 1.61
C ARG A 273 -6.44 7.89 0.32
N ILE A 274 -6.51 6.59 0.06
CA ILE A 274 -7.28 5.99 -1.02
C ILE A 274 -8.32 5.07 -0.37
N ASP A 275 -9.59 5.48 -0.37
CA ASP A 275 -10.70 4.71 0.19
C ASP A 275 -11.43 3.93 -0.91
N HIS A 276 -11.43 4.44 -2.14
CA HIS A 276 -12.25 3.93 -3.23
C HIS A 276 -11.41 3.34 -4.36
N GLY A 277 -10.32 4.02 -4.74
CA GLY A 277 -9.40 3.59 -5.79
C GLY A 277 -8.73 2.24 -5.51
N ASP A 278 -8.20 1.62 -6.56
CA ASP A 278 -7.28 0.49 -6.44
C ASP A 278 -5.82 0.99 -6.36
N LEU A 279 -4.83 0.09 -6.38
CA LEU A 279 -3.43 0.49 -6.26
C LEU A 279 -2.90 1.32 -7.45
N THR A 280 -3.61 1.37 -8.58
CA THR A 280 -3.25 2.30 -9.67
C THR A 280 -3.47 3.76 -9.28
N ALA A 281 -4.24 4.04 -8.23
CA ALA A 281 -4.38 5.38 -7.65
C ALA A 281 -3.01 6.02 -7.33
N LEU A 282 -2.04 5.22 -6.87
CA LEU A 282 -0.70 5.68 -6.56
C LEU A 282 0.08 6.17 -7.79
N LEU A 283 -0.26 5.68 -8.99
CA LEU A 283 0.30 6.22 -10.23
C LEU A 283 -0.33 7.58 -10.56
N TYR A 284 -1.64 7.74 -10.37
CA TYR A 284 -2.30 9.04 -10.59
C TYR A 284 -1.85 10.10 -9.59
N LEU A 285 -1.60 9.73 -8.32
CA LEU A 285 -0.97 10.63 -7.34
C LEU A 285 0.38 11.16 -7.83
N GLN A 286 1.12 10.37 -8.61
CA GLN A 286 2.41 10.76 -9.18
C GLN A 286 2.29 11.46 -10.55
N GLY A 287 1.07 11.66 -11.06
CA GLY A 287 0.80 12.30 -12.33
C GLY A 287 1.07 11.44 -13.55
N TYR A 288 1.09 10.12 -13.41
CA TYR A 288 1.04 9.22 -14.56
C TYR A 288 -0.35 9.27 -15.19
N ARG A 289 -0.41 9.21 -16.52
CA ARG A 289 -1.65 9.01 -17.27
C ARG A 289 -1.87 7.52 -17.50
N LYS A 290 -3.11 7.10 -17.76
CA LYS A 290 -3.41 5.69 -18.07
C LYS A 290 -2.57 5.16 -19.24
N ALA A 291 -2.26 6.01 -20.21
CA ALA A 291 -1.41 5.67 -21.35
C ALA A 291 0.06 5.40 -20.97
N ASP A 292 0.52 5.86 -19.80
CA ASP A 292 1.87 5.61 -19.30
C ASP A 292 1.96 4.24 -18.57
N PHE A 293 0.83 3.58 -18.31
CA PHE A 293 0.81 2.37 -17.49
C PHE A 293 1.36 1.18 -18.27
N ILE A 294 2.25 0.44 -17.60
CA ILE A 294 2.78 -0.83 -18.10
C ILE A 294 1.90 -1.95 -17.57
N THR A 295 1.31 -2.71 -18.50
CA THR A 295 0.59 -3.96 -18.21
C THR A 295 1.50 -5.12 -18.59
N ARG A 296 1.56 -6.16 -17.75
CA ARG A 296 2.29 -7.40 -18.03
C ARG A 296 1.36 -8.44 -18.59
#